data_AF-A0AA49JI44-F1
#
_entry.id   AF-A0AA49JI44-F1
#
_cell.length_a   1.000
_cell.length_b   1.000
_cell.length_c   1.000
_cell.angle_alpha   90.00
_cell.angle_beta   90.00
_cell.angle_gamma   90.00
#
_symmetry.space_group_name_H-M   'P 1'
#
loop_
_entity.id
_entity.type
_entity.pdbx_description
1 polymer ?
#
loop_
_entity_poly.entity_id
_entity_poly.type
_entity_poly.pdbx_seq_one_letter_code
_entity_poly.pdbx_strand_id
1 'polypeptide(L)'
;MEYTSGKAEEFFRKAGRRIDELLQEVSSSNISEKLELKERLAELKRNKESLEKDFDKFTEDNKEVLRDISKSFEESIEDIKNVFRNKKNQNG
;
A
#
# COMPACT_ATOMS: atom_id res chain seq x y z
N MET A 1 -20.22 2.96 -21.23
CA MET A 1 -20.25 2.74 -19.77
C MET A 1 -18.81 2.47 -19.36
N GLU A 2 -18.13 3.43 -18.75
CA GLU A 2 -16.72 3.34 -18.35
C GLU A 2 -16.57 4.08 -17.01
N TYR A 3 -16.91 3.49 -15.85
CA TYR A 3 -16.86 4.31 -14.62
C TYR A 3 -16.40 3.61 -13.32
N THR A 4 -16.06 2.34 -13.34
CA THR A 4 -15.69 1.58 -12.11
C THR A 4 -14.35 0.88 -12.21
N SER A 5 -14.08 0.16 -13.29
CA SER A 5 -12.77 -0.48 -13.56
C SER A 5 -11.61 0.53 -13.47
N GLY A 6 -11.76 1.70 -14.12
CA GLY A 6 -10.70 2.73 -14.14
C GLY A 6 -10.34 3.31 -12.76
N LYS A 7 -11.29 3.41 -11.81
CA LYS A 7 -11.01 3.95 -10.47
C LYS A 7 -10.24 2.97 -9.60
N ALA A 8 -10.57 1.68 -9.69
CA ALA A 8 -9.88 0.63 -8.98
C ALA A 8 -8.46 0.43 -9.53
N GLU A 9 -8.31 0.35 -10.86
CA GLU A 9 -6.99 0.31 -11.49
C GLU A 9 -6.13 1.52 -11.09
N GLU A 10 -6.69 2.73 -11.08
CA GLU A 10 -5.96 3.92 -10.66
C GLU A 10 -5.54 3.84 -9.19
N PHE A 11 -6.43 3.37 -8.31
CA PHE A 11 -6.13 3.15 -6.89
C PHE A 11 -4.98 2.15 -6.74
N PHE A 12 -5.09 0.96 -7.32
CA PHE A 12 -4.08 -0.09 -7.22
C PHE A 12 -2.74 0.35 -7.82
N ARG A 13 -2.75 1.10 -8.92
CA ARG A 13 -1.54 1.68 -9.51
C ARG A 13 -0.88 2.72 -8.59
N LYS A 14 -1.67 3.57 -7.93
CA LYS A 14 -1.15 4.55 -6.95
C LYS A 14 -0.61 3.87 -5.70
N ALA A 15 -1.35 2.89 -5.17
CA ALA A 15 -0.95 2.07 -4.04
C ALA A 15 0.38 1.36 -4.31
N GLY A 16 0.51 0.68 -5.45
CA GLY A 16 1.75 0.00 -5.85
C GLY A 16 2.95 0.95 -5.88
N ARG A 17 2.80 2.12 -6.53
CA ARG A 17 3.88 3.13 -6.57
C ARG A 17 4.29 3.60 -5.17
N ARG A 18 3.33 3.89 -4.28
CA ARG A 18 3.63 4.32 -2.90
C ARG A 18 4.38 3.26 -2.11
N ILE A 19 4.03 1.98 -2.27
CA ILE A 19 4.75 0.87 -1.63
C ILE A 19 6.17 0.77 -2.16
N ASP A 20 6.35 0.84 -3.48
CA ASP A 20 7.66 0.74 -4.11
C ASP A 20 8.58 1.91 -3.71
N GLU A 21 8.04 3.15 -3.66
CA GLU A 21 8.73 4.33 -3.14
C GLU A 21 9.20 4.12 -1.70
N LEU A 22 8.31 3.64 -0.81
CA LEU A 22 8.67 3.36 0.58
C LEU A 22 9.70 2.25 0.71
N LEU A 23 9.61 1.21 -0.12
CA LEU A 23 10.57 0.13 -0.12
C LEU A 23 11.96 0.64 -0.53
N GLN A 24 12.02 1.56 -1.48
CA GLN A 24 13.26 2.21 -1.90
C GLN A 24 13.83 3.13 -0.80
N GLU A 25 12.97 3.93 -0.14
CA GLU A 25 13.38 4.77 0.99
C GLU A 25 13.92 3.93 2.16
N VAL A 26 13.20 2.88 2.56
CA VAL A 26 13.64 1.93 3.58
C VAL A 26 14.95 1.27 3.15
N SER A 27 15.06 0.86 1.88
CA SER A 27 16.26 0.23 1.30
C SER A 27 17.49 1.14 1.25
N SER A 28 17.31 2.45 1.16
CA SER A 28 18.40 3.44 1.16
C SER A 28 18.70 4.01 2.54
N SER A 29 17.83 3.77 3.52
CA SER A 29 18.03 4.21 4.90
C SER A 29 18.99 3.31 5.70
N ASN A 30 19.57 3.89 6.76
CA ASN A 30 20.47 3.24 7.72
C ASN A 30 19.75 2.78 9.00
N ILE A 31 18.45 2.52 8.92
CA ILE A 31 17.63 2.16 10.08
C ILE A 31 17.87 0.69 10.43
N SER A 32 18.01 0.39 11.73
CA SER A 32 18.23 -0.97 12.27
C SER A 32 17.09 -1.95 11.93
N GLU A 33 15.84 -1.48 11.94
CA GLU A 33 14.62 -2.27 11.70
C GLU A 33 14.23 -2.35 10.22
N LYS A 34 15.17 -2.04 9.32
CA LYS A 34 14.97 -2.08 7.86
C LYS A 34 14.44 -3.41 7.35
N LEU A 35 14.81 -4.52 7.99
CA LEU A 35 14.31 -5.84 7.63
C LEU A 35 12.82 -5.98 7.93
N GLU A 36 12.37 -5.61 9.14
CA GLU A 36 10.97 -5.65 9.54
C GLU A 36 10.10 -4.74 8.65
N LEU A 37 10.58 -3.51 8.39
CA LEU A 37 9.87 -2.58 7.50
C LEU A 37 9.76 -3.12 6.08
N LYS A 38 10.79 -3.79 5.56
CA LYS A 38 10.75 -4.44 4.25
C LYS A 38 9.74 -5.59 4.22
N GLU A 39 9.68 -6.40 5.27
CA GLU A 39 8.72 -7.50 5.38
C GLU A 39 7.28 -6.98 5.41
N ARG A 40 7.00 -5.94 6.21
CA ARG A 40 5.69 -5.28 6.26
C ARG A 40 5.29 -4.69 4.91
N LEU A 41 6.21 -4.04 4.20
CA LEU A 41 5.96 -3.52 2.85
C LEU A 41 5.74 -4.64 1.82
N ALA A 42 6.48 -5.74 1.92
CA ALA A 42 6.30 -6.90 1.04
C ALA A 42 4.95 -7.60 1.29
N GLU A 43 4.51 -7.70 2.55
CA GLU A 43 3.17 -8.19 2.89
C GLU A 43 2.09 -7.26 2.34
N LEU A 44 2.24 -5.95 2.52
CA LEU A 44 1.30 -4.97 1.99
C LEU A 44 1.20 -5.04 0.45
N LYS A 45 2.31 -5.29 -0.25
CA LYS A 45 2.35 -5.52 -1.69
C LYS A 45 1.57 -6.79 -2.09
N ARG A 46 1.79 -7.91 -1.39
CA ARG A 46 1.05 -9.16 -1.63
C ARG A 46 -0.44 -9.00 -1.39
N ASN A 47 -0.81 -8.30 -0.32
CA ASN A 47 -2.22 -8.00 -0.01
C ASN A 47 -2.84 -7.16 -1.12
N LYS A 48 -2.12 -6.15 -1.64
CA LYS A 48 -2.55 -5.36 -2.80
C LYS A 48 -2.80 -6.22 -4.03
N GLU A 49 -1.89 -7.13 -4.37
CA GLU A 49 -2.04 -8.02 -5.52
C GLU A 49 -3.20 -9.00 -5.36
N SER A 50 -3.45 -9.51 -4.15
CA SER A 50 -4.61 -10.35 -3.88
C SER A 50 -5.90 -9.57 -4.03
N LEU A 51 -5.97 -8.36 -3.45
CA LEU A 51 -7.13 -7.48 -3.54
C LEU A 51 -7.42 -7.07 -4.98
N GLU A 52 -6.40 -6.75 -5.78
CA GLU A 52 -6.54 -6.42 -7.20
C GLU A 52 -7.13 -7.60 -8.00
N LYS A 53 -6.65 -8.82 -7.77
CA LYS A 53 -7.18 -10.04 -8.40
C LYS A 53 -8.61 -10.36 -7.99
N ASP A 54 -8.94 -10.12 -6.72
CA ASP A 54 -10.31 -10.29 -6.24
C ASP A 54 -11.20 -9.15 -6.76
N PHE A 55 -10.64 -7.97 -7.00
CA PHE A 55 -11.34 -6.84 -7.59
C PHE A 55 -11.69 -7.05 -9.06
N ASP A 56 -10.80 -7.66 -9.85
CA ASP A 56 -11.10 -8.08 -11.24
C ASP A 56 -12.31 -9.03 -11.30
N LYS A 57 -12.59 -9.76 -10.20
CA LYS A 57 -13.77 -10.62 -10.07
C LYS A 57 -14.99 -9.89 -9.49
N PHE A 58 -14.79 -8.75 -8.84
CA PHE A 58 -15.84 -7.93 -8.26
C PHE A 58 -16.37 -6.95 -9.32
N THR A 59 -17.47 -7.32 -9.96
CA THR A 59 -18.22 -6.42 -10.86
C THR A 59 -18.81 -5.22 -10.11
N GLU A 60 -19.21 -4.18 -10.87
CA GLU A 60 -19.52 -2.78 -10.50
C GLU A 60 -20.35 -2.50 -9.22
N ASP A 61 -21.01 -3.48 -8.63
CA ASP A 61 -21.86 -3.36 -7.43
C ASP A 61 -21.09 -3.07 -6.13
N ASN A 62 -19.76 -3.20 -6.12
CA ASN A 62 -18.99 -3.20 -4.87
C ASN A 62 -18.16 -1.92 -4.64
N LYS A 63 -18.70 -0.78 -5.06
CA LYS A 63 -18.07 0.55 -4.86
C LYS A 63 -17.78 0.87 -3.39
N GLU A 64 -18.68 0.48 -2.47
CA GLU A 64 -18.44 0.65 -1.03
C GLU A 64 -17.28 -0.21 -0.54
N VAL A 65 -17.21 -1.47 -0.98
CA VAL A 65 -16.12 -2.38 -0.64
C VAL A 65 -14.77 -1.84 -1.15
N LEU A 66 -14.72 -1.32 -2.38
CA LEU A 66 -13.51 -0.65 -2.89
C LEU A 66 -13.10 0.53 -2.01
N ARG A 67 -14.06 1.33 -1.56
CA ARG A 67 -13.81 2.50 -0.74
C ARG A 67 -13.23 2.11 0.62
N ASP A 68 -13.80 1.09 1.25
CA ASP A 68 -13.32 0.59 2.55
C ASP A 68 -11.93 -0.03 2.43
N ILE A 69 -11.72 -0.87 1.41
CA ILE A 69 -10.39 -1.42 1.09
C ILE A 69 -9.39 -0.29 0.87
N SER A 70 -9.75 0.71 0.06
CA SER A 70 -8.87 1.84 -0.23
C SER A 70 -8.47 2.56 1.05
N LYS A 71 -9.43 2.81 1.94
CA LYS A 71 -9.20 3.48 3.21
C LYS A 71 -8.27 2.69 4.12
N SER A 72 -8.56 1.41 4.35
CA SER A 72 -7.71 0.55 5.20
C SER A 72 -6.29 0.38 4.64
N PHE A 73 -6.16 0.38 3.32
CA PHE A 73 -4.86 0.32 2.66
C PHE A 73 -4.06 1.62 2.84
N GLU A 74 -4.72 2.77 2.71
CA GLU A 74 -4.07 4.07 2.95
C GLU A 74 -3.64 4.24 4.41
N GLU A 75 -4.47 3.82 5.36
CA GLU A 75 -4.14 3.77 6.78
C GLU A 75 -2.89 2.90 7.02
N SER A 76 -2.85 1.70 6.44
CA SER A 76 -1.70 0.79 6.55
C SER A 76 -0.40 1.39 5.99
N ILE A 77 -0.46 2.09 4.85
CA ILE A 77 0.69 2.82 4.30
C ILE A 77 1.14 3.92 5.27
N GLU A 78 0.19 4.68 5.82
CA GLU A 78 0.48 5.79 6.71
C GLU A 78 1.11 5.33 8.02
N ASP A 79 0.63 4.22 8.59
CA ASP A 79 1.24 3.56 9.74
C ASP A 79 2.70 3.18 9.47
N ILE A 80 2.99 2.53 8.33
CA ILE A 80 4.36 2.17 7.96
C ILE A 80 5.22 3.44 7.79
N LYS A 81 4.67 4.50 7.16
CA LYS A 81 5.36 5.80 7.03
C LYS A 81 5.68 6.42 8.38
N ASN A 82 4.75 6.36 9.33
CA ASN A 82 4.93 6.93 10.66
C ASN A 82 5.97 6.14 11.45
N VAL A 83 5.93 4.80 11.40
CA VAL A 83 6.99 3.95 11.99
C VAL A 83 8.34 4.31 11.37
N PHE A 84 8.42 4.34 10.04
CA PHE A 84 9.66 4.70 9.34
C PHE A 84 10.19 6.08 9.73
N ARG A 85 9.34 7.11 9.77
CA ARG A 85 9.72 8.48 10.18
C ARG A 85 10.18 8.55 11.63
N ASN A 86 9.44 7.94 12.55
CA ASN A 86 9.81 7.92 13.96
C ASN A 86 11.16 7.25 14.16
N LYS A 87 11.40 6.13 13.48
CA LYS A 87 12.67 5.39 13.57
C LYS A 87 13.83 6.09 12.88
N LYS A 88 13.57 6.76 11.76
CA LYS A 88 14.55 7.63 11.09
C LYS A 88 15.00 8.78 11.99
N ASN A 89 14.07 9.40 12.72
CA ASN A 89 14.36 10.52 13.62
C ASN A 89 15.05 10.09 14.94
N GLN A 90 14.93 8.81 15.34
CA GLN A 90 15.63 8.26 16.51
C GLN A 90 17.07 7.84 16.22
N ASN A 91 17.45 7.67 14.94
CA ASN A 91 18.77 7.23 14.50
C ASN A 91 19.59 8.35 13.81
N GLY A 92 19.15 9.62 13.91
CA GLY A 92 19.89 10.80 13.47
C GLY A 92 20.40 11.60 14.65
#